data_AF-A0A9W3HDZ2-F1
#
_entry.id   AF-A0A9W3HDZ2-F1
#
_cell.length_a   1.000
_cell.length_b   1.000
_cell.length_c   1.000
_cell.angle_alpha   90.00
_cell.angle_beta   90.00
_cell.angle_gamma   90.00
#
_symmetry.space_group_name_H-M   'P 1'
#
loop_
_entity.id
_entity.type
_entity.pdbx_description
1 polymer ?
#
loop_
_entity_poly.entity_id
_entity_poly.type
_entity_poly.pdbx_seq_one_letter_code
_entity_poly.pdbx_strand_id
1 'polypeptide(L)'
;MAAKVATRPPAETLSLWKREQARLKAFVVDRDTEAWQQDPAFSGLQRVGGVDVSFVKGDSVGACASLVVLSYPELESKARLSHWSTFPAAGSPFLSVPDESWPHNSPLHGQSPGGV
;
A
#
# COMPACT_ATOMS: atom_id res chain seq x y z
N MET A 1 -4.06 10.03 31.09
CA MET A 1 -3.00 9.49 30.20
C MET A 1 -2.61 10.61 29.25
N ALA A 2 -1.35 11.03 29.22
CA ALA A 2 -0.89 12.14 28.37
C ALA A 2 -0.82 11.68 26.91
N ALA A 3 -1.38 12.47 25.99
CA ALA A 3 -1.31 12.18 24.56
C ALA A 3 0.15 12.23 24.09
N LYS A 4 0.67 11.11 23.56
CA LYS A 4 1.98 11.08 22.91
C LYS A 4 1.77 11.55 21.48
N VAL A 5 2.03 12.84 21.24
CA VAL A 5 1.91 13.47 19.93
C VAL A 5 3.23 13.29 19.18
N ALA A 6 3.16 12.65 18.02
CA ALA A 6 4.27 12.50 17.09
C ALA A 6 4.66 13.90 16.61
N THR A 7 5.89 14.29 16.90
CA THR A 7 6.44 15.57 16.49
C THR A 7 6.75 15.52 15.00
N ARG A 8 6.61 16.67 14.32
CA ARG A 8 7.02 16.79 12.91
C ARG A 8 8.50 16.40 12.80
N PRO A 9 8.87 15.51 11.86
CA PRO A 9 10.27 15.15 11.66
C PRO A 9 11.12 16.38 11.29
N PRO A 10 12.39 16.45 11.73
CA PRO A 10 13.32 17.50 11.30
C PRO A 10 13.44 17.59 9.77
N ALA A 11 13.75 18.78 9.26
CA ALA A 11 13.87 19.03 7.81
C ALA A 11 14.91 18.12 7.13
N GLU A 12 15.99 17.81 7.84
CA GLU A 12 17.01 16.85 7.38
C GLU A 12 16.41 15.45 7.21
N THR A 13 15.67 14.95 8.21
CA THR A 13 14.96 13.66 8.13
C THR A 13 13.99 13.62 6.96
N LEU A 14 13.21 14.69 6.74
CA LEU A 14 12.31 14.79 5.59
C LEU A 14 13.07 14.76 4.26
N SER A 15 14.24 15.39 4.18
CA SER A 15 15.07 15.38 2.97
C SER A 15 15.64 14.00 2.68
N LEU A 16 16.07 13.27 3.72
CA LEU A 16 16.48 11.87 3.61
C LEU A 16 15.33 10.99 3.11
N TRP A 17 14.13 11.14 3.68
CA TRP A 17 12.96 10.38 3.27
C TRP A 17 12.55 10.65 1.83
N LYS A 18 12.57 11.92 1.37
CA LYS A 18 12.28 12.25 -0.04
C LYS A 18 13.25 11.57 -0.99
N ARG A 19 14.55 11.60 -0.69
CA ARG A 19 15.57 10.94 -1.50
C ARG A 19 15.36 9.43 -1.52
N GLU A 20 15.03 8.84 -0.38
CA GLU A 20 14.81 7.40 -0.27
C GLU A 20 13.51 6.97 -0.98
N GLN A 21 12.43 7.76 -0.89
CA GLN A 21 11.21 7.55 -1.66
C GLN A 21 11.51 7.55 -3.16
N ALA A 22 12.29 8.51 -3.67
CA ALA A 22 12.68 8.55 -5.08
C ALA A 22 13.53 7.34 -5.48
N ARG A 23 14.51 6.97 -4.64
CA ARG A 23 15.36 5.80 -4.85
C ARG A 23 14.54 4.51 -4.93
N LEU A 24 13.62 4.29 -3.99
CA LEU A 24 12.78 3.09 -3.94
C LEU A 24 11.72 3.08 -5.05
N LYS A 25 11.15 4.24 -5.42
CA LYS A 25 10.20 4.36 -6.53
C LYS A 25 10.80 3.85 -7.85
N ALA A 26 12.10 4.06 -8.07
CA ALA A 26 12.80 3.58 -9.26
C ALA A 26 12.86 2.04 -9.38
N PHE A 27 12.60 1.30 -8.29
CA PHE A 27 12.55 -0.16 -8.28
C PHE A 27 11.12 -0.73 -8.35
N VAL A 28 10.10 0.13 -8.43
CA VAL A 28 8.72 -0.33 -8.60
C VAL A 28 8.56 -0.91 -10.00
N VAL A 29 8.10 -2.15 -10.07
CA VAL A 29 7.70 -2.82 -11.32
C VAL A 29 6.20 -2.65 -11.45
N ASP A 30 5.77 -1.91 -12.46
CA ASP A 30 4.38 -1.51 -12.74
C ASP A 30 3.66 -2.45 -13.73
N ARG A 31 4.27 -3.61 -13.99
CA ARG A 31 3.74 -4.65 -14.86
C ARG A 31 3.64 -5.97 -14.10
N ASP A 32 2.78 -6.84 -14.59
CA ASP A 32 2.69 -8.20 -14.10
C ASP A 32 4.02 -8.95 -14.29
N THR A 33 4.36 -9.77 -13.31
CA THR A 33 5.62 -10.53 -13.25
C THR A 33 5.39 -12.03 -13.16
N GLU A 34 4.19 -12.45 -12.73
CA GLU A 34 3.84 -13.84 -12.49
C GLU A 34 2.85 -14.37 -13.54
N ALA A 35 2.95 -15.66 -13.86
CA ALA A 35 2.10 -16.28 -14.88
C ALA A 35 0.60 -16.23 -14.53
N TRP A 36 0.25 -16.39 -13.24
CA TRP A 36 -1.13 -16.34 -12.78
C TRP A 36 -1.78 -14.96 -12.97
N GLN A 37 -1.01 -13.88 -13.16
CA GLN A 37 -1.55 -12.54 -13.41
C GLN A 37 -2.03 -12.37 -14.86
N GLN A 38 -1.51 -13.17 -15.79
CA GLN A 38 -1.89 -13.13 -17.21
C GLN A 38 -3.13 -13.99 -17.52
N ASP A 39 -3.49 -14.88 -16.61
CA ASP A 39 -4.67 -15.74 -16.74
C ASP A 39 -5.93 -15.00 -16.26
N PRO A 40 -6.99 -14.86 -17.07
CA PRO A 40 -8.20 -14.13 -16.67
C PRO A 40 -8.90 -14.69 -15.43
N ALA A 41 -8.70 -15.97 -15.10
CA ALA A 41 -9.24 -16.62 -13.91
C ALA A 41 -8.23 -16.68 -12.74
N PHE A 42 -7.05 -16.06 -12.92
CA PHE A 42 -5.92 -16.12 -12.00
C PHE A 42 -5.47 -17.55 -11.68
N SER A 43 -5.54 -18.43 -12.67
CA SER A 43 -5.17 -19.84 -12.53
C SER A 43 -3.76 -20.00 -11.95
N GLY A 44 -3.68 -20.62 -10.77
CA GLY A 44 -2.44 -20.80 -10.00
C GLY A 44 -2.30 -19.89 -8.77
N LEU A 45 -3.11 -18.85 -8.63
CA LEU A 45 -3.19 -18.06 -7.40
C LEU A 45 -3.92 -18.85 -6.32
N GLN A 46 -3.22 -19.19 -5.24
CA GLN A 46 -3.79 -19.99 -4.15
C GLN A 46 -4.07 -19.19 -2.89
N ARG A 47 -3.39 -18.05 -2.71
CA ARG A 47 -3.40 -17.28 -1.48
C ARG A 47 -3.35 -15.79 -1.75
N VAL A 48 -4.15 -15.04 -1.02
CA VAL A 48 -4.14 -13.57 -1.05
C VAL A 48 -3.85 -13.06 0.36
N GLY A 49 -2.85 -12.18 0.45
CA GLY A 49 -2.47 -11.52 1.70
C GLY A 49 -3.17 -10.16 1.86
N GLY A 50 -3.55 -9.82 3.09
CA GLY A 50 -4.05 -8.49 3.45
C GLY A 50 -3.31 -7.96 4.67
N VAL A 51 -2.96 -6.67 4.67
CA VAL A 51 -2.27 -6.00 5.77
C VAL A 51 -3.04 -4.74 6.18
N ASP A 52 -3.16 -4.51 7.48
CA ASP A 52 -3.73 -3.30 8.07
C ASP A 52 -2.86 -2.78 9.22
N VAL A 53 -2.84 -1.46 9.41
CA VAL A 53 -2.21 -0.81 10.56
C VAL A 53 -3.19 0.19 11.17
N SER A 54 -3.70 -0.16 12.34
CA SER A 54 -4.71 0.60 13.06
C SER A 54 -4.10 1.38 14.22
N PHE A 55 -4.04 2.72 14.10
CA PHE A 55 -3.58 3.61 15.17
C PHE A 55 -4.65 3.82 16.25
N VAL A 56 -4.21 3.87 17.51
CA VAL A 56 -5.13 4.10 18.63
C VAL A 56 -5.54 5.56 18.68
N LYS A 57 -6.85 5.83 18.80
CA LYS A 57 -7.34 7.22 18.89
C LYS A 57 -6.70 7.92 20.09
N GLY A 58 -6.02 9.05 19.83
CA GLY A 58 -5.31 9.81 20.86
C GLY A 58 -3.89 9.33 21.16
N ASP A 59 -3.42 8.27 20.48
CA ASP A 59 -2.04 7.82 20.46
C ASP A 59 -1.54 7.79 19.01
N SER A 60 -0.61 8.69 18.70
CA SER A 60 -0.09 8.85 17.34
C SER A 60 1.12 7.98 17.04
N VAL A 61 1.52 7.11 17.98
CA VAL A 61 2.62 6.17 17.80
C VAL A 61 2.21 4.72 18.03
N GLY A 62 1.26 4.47 18.94
CA GLY A 62 0.74 3.13 19.17
C GLY A 62 -0.21 2.67 18.07
N ALA A 63 0.09 1.53 17.45
CA ALA A 63 -0.78 0.90 16.47
C ALA A 63 -0.75 -0.62 16.56
N CYS A 64 -1.85 -1.24 16.15
CA CYS A 64 -1.92 -2.66 15.92
C CYS A 64 -1.69 -2.92 14.43
N ALA A 65 -0.64 -3.67 14.10
CA ALA A 65 -0.42 -4.18 12.75
C ALA A 65 -1.05 -5.57 12.65
N SER A 66 -1.80 -5.83 11.58
CA SER A 66 -2.41 -7.12 11.30
C SER A 66 -2.06 -7.61 9.91
N LEU A 67 -1.78 -8.91 9.80
CA LEU A 67 -1.57 -9.64 8.55
C LEU A 67 -2.56 -10.79 8.50
N VAL A 68 -3.24 -10.94 7.37
CA VAL A 68 -4.11 -12.09 7.07
C VAL A 68 -3.68 -12.75 5.77
N VAL A 69 -3.85 -14.06 5.69
CA VAL A 69 -3.69 -14.83 4.46
C VAL A 69 -4.96 -15.63 4.24
N LEU A 70 -5.61 -15.39 3.12
CA LEU A 70 -6.84 -16.05 2.69
C LEU A 70 -6.52 -17.07 1.60
N SER A 71 -7.30 -18.16 1.48
CA SER A 71 -7.27 -18.96 0.25
C SER A 71 -7.92 -18.21 -0.90
N TYR A 72 -7.55 -18.57 -2.11
CA TYR A 72 -8.19 -18.10 -3.34
C TYR A 72 -8.59 -19.32 -4.18
N PRO A 73 -9.81 -19.35 -4.74
CA PRO A 73 -10.80 -18.26 -4.81
C PRO A 73 -11.77 -18.15 -3.62
N GLU A 74 -11.74 -19.04 -2.64
CA GLU A 74 -12.79 -19.14 -1.60
C GLU A 74 -12.75 -18.01 -0.55
N LEU A 75 -11.63 -17.29 -0.45
CA LEU A 75 -11.40 -16.20 0.51
C LEU A 75 -11.54 -16.61 1.99
N GLU A 76 -11.25 -17.87 2.30
CA GLU A 76 -11.26 -18.36 3.67
C GLU A 76 -9.97 -18.04 4.39
N SER A 77 -10.07 -17.61 5.66
CA SER A 77 -8.90 -17.34 6.50
C SER A 77 -8.07 -18.59 6.74
N LYS A 78 -6.83 -18.61 6.23
CA LYS A 78 -5.85 -19.66 6.52
C LYS A 78 -4.88 -19.26 7.62
N ALA A 79 -4.54 -17.97 7.71
CA ALA A 79 -3.71 -17.45 8.78
C ALA A 79 -4.09 -16.01 9.14
N ARG A 80 -3.96 -15.68 10.43
CA ARG A 80 -4.07 -14.32 10.94
C ARG A 80 -3.02 -14.10 12.03
N LEU A 81 -2.32 -12.99 11.93
CA LEU A 81 -1.37 -12.52 12.92
C LEU A 81 -1.68 -11.05 13.22
N SER A 82 -1.76 -10.70 14.50
CA SER A 82 -1.88 -9.31 14.96
C SER A 82 -0.81 -9.03 16.00
N HIS A 83 -0.13 -7.90 15.88
CA HIS A 83 0.95 -7.50 16.75
C HIS A 83 0.84 -6.02 17.12
N TRP A 84 0.94 -5.73 18.41
CA TRP A 84 1.04 -4.37 18.91
C TRP A 84 2.43 -3.80 18.60
N SER A 85 2.48 -2.59 18.05
CA SER A 85 3.73 -1.93 17.70
C SER A 85 3.69 -0.45 18.04
N THR A 86 4.88 0.11 18.26
CA THR A 86 5.07 1.55 18.43
C THR A 86 5.79 2.09 17.19
N PHE A 87 5.14 2.98 16.45
CA PHE A 87 5.64 3.64 15.26
C PHE A 87 6.13 5.05 15.62
N PRO A 88 7.45 5.28 15.73
CA PRO A 88 7.99 6.56 16.17
C PRO A 88 7.78 7.72 15.18
N ALA A 89 7.33 7.42 13.95
CA ALA A 89 7.29 8.37 12.82
C ALA A 89 5.88 8.59 12.22
N ALA A 90 4.82 8.03 12.82
CA ALA A 90 3.50 7.92 12.20
C ALA A 90 2.70 9.24 12.07
N GLY A 91 3.20 10.35 12.63
CA GLY A 91 2.50 11.65 12.60
C GLY A 91 2.84 12.55 11.41
N SER A 92 3.80 12.20 10.55
CA SER A 92 4.05 13.01 9.36
C SER A 92 3.01 12.65 8.29
N PRO A 93 2.13 13.57 7.85
CA PRO A 93 1.37 13.33 6.63
C PRO A 93 2.34 12.95 5.52
N PHE A 94 1.91 12.00 4.68
CA PHE A 94 2.67 11.55 3.52
C PHE A 94 3.27 12.79 2.85
N LEU A 95 4.59 12.83 2.75
CA LEU A 95 5.25 13.84 1.94
C LEU A 95 4.81 13.53 0.52
N SER A 96 3.71 14.16 0.08
CA SER A 96 3.31 14.17 -1.32
C SER A 96 4.48 14.80 -2.06
N VAL A 97 5.34 13.96 -2.62
CA VAL A 97 6.17 14.38 -3.74
C VAL A 97 5.15 14.76 -4.81
N PRO A 98 5.11 16.03 -5.26
CA PRO A 98 4.16 16.43 -6.29
C PRO A 98 4.30 15.48 -7.47
N ASP A 99 3.16 14.89 -7.78
CA ASP A 99 2.95 13.93 -8.82
C ASP A 99 2.84 14.68 -10.16
N GLU A 100 3.92 14.72 -10.92
CA GLU A 100 3.89 15.04 -12.36
C GLU A 100 4.11 13.78 -13.22
N SER A 101 4.04 12.57 -12.63
CA SER A 101 4.54 11.37 -13.30
C SER A 101 3.76 10.08 -13.03
N TRP A 102 2.53 10.16 -12.54
CA TRP A 102 1.64 9.02 -12.66
C TRP A 102 1.16 8.96 -14.12
N PRO A 103 1.40 7.86 -14.85
CA PRO A 103 0.80 7.70 -16.17
C PRO A 103 -0.71 7.72 -15.97
N HIS A 104 -1.35 8.77 -16.49
CA HIS A 104 -2.79 8.82 -16.64
C HIS A 104 -3.25 7.52 -17.28
N ASN A 105 -4.06 6.76 -16.54
CA ASN A 105 -4.77 5.65 -17.10
C ASN A 105 -5.68 6.23 -18.19
N SER A 106 -5.25 6.10 -19.45
CA SER A 106 -5.99 6.61 -20.59
C SER A 106 -7.29 5.84 -20.69
N PRO A 107 -8.46 6.50 -20.84
CA PRO A 107 -9.70 5.78 -21.04
C PRO A 107 -9.59 5.01 -22.35
N LEU A 108 -9.76 3.69 -22.27
CA LEU A 108 -9.84 2.84 -23.45
C LEU A 108 -10.90 3.42 -24.40
N HIS A 109 -10.43 3.90 -25.57
CA HIS A 109 -11.27 4.18 -26.71
C HIS A 109 -11.93 2.87 -27.16
N GLY A 110 -13.16 2.63 -26.69
CA GLY A 110 -14.09 1.68 -27.29
C GLY A 110 -14.65 2.28 -28.57
N GLN A 111 -14.02 1.94 -29.70
CA GLN A 111 -14.57 2.14 -31.03
C GLN A 111 -15.95 1.48 -31.14
N SER A 112 -16.89 2.22 -31.74
CA SER A 112 -18.18 1.73 -32.21
C SER A 112 -18.03 0.63 -33.26
N PRO A 113 -18.91 -0.37 -33.30
CA PRO A 113 -19.31 -1.02 -34.53
C PRO A 113 -20.73 -0.60 -34.91
N GLY A 114 -20.92 -0.31 -36.20
CA GLY A 114 -22.17 0.21 -36.76
C GLY A 114 -23.24 -0.83 -37.05
N GLY A 115 -24.40 -0.30 -37.44
CA GLY A 115 -25.39 -0.89 -38.36
C GLY A 115 -26.24 -2.03 -37.82
N VAL A 116 -27.53 -1.76 -37.63
CA VAL A 116 -28.61 -2.14 -38.58
C VAL A 116 -29.65 -1.02 -38.58
#